data_AF-A0AAX3PJ81-F1
#
_entry.id   AF-A0AAX3PJ81-F1
#
_cell.length_a   1.000
_cell.length_b   1.000
_cell.length_c   1.000
_cell.angle_alpha   90.00
_cell.angle_beta   90.00
_cell.angle_gamma   90.00
#
_symmetry.space_group_name_H-M   'P 1'
#
loop_
_entity.id
_entity.type
_entity.pdbx_description
1 polymer ?
#
loop_
_entity_poly.entity_id
_entity_poly.type
_entity_poly.pdbx_seq_one_letter_code
_entity_poly.pdbx_strand_id
1 'polypeptide(L)' 'MTTINNLTKHDFKVGDLVVHPKFDNKKIYEIIKIKGDLFTVFYDRNSHSFRSDLRHATPSEIKAGHRLEAERHG' A
#
# COMPACT_ATOMS: atom_id res chain seq x y z
N MET A 1 5.60 -10.46 32.58
CA MET A 1 4.38 -10.33 31.76
C MET A 1 4.82 -10.17 30.33
N THR A 2 4.73 -11.23 29.55
CA THR A 2 5.14 -11.22 28.14
C THR A 2 3.95 -10.71 27.34
N THR A 3 4.03 -9.48 26.83
CA THR A 3 3.00 -8.91 25.96
C THR A 3 2.89 -9.80 24.73
N ILE A 4 1.75 -10.50 24.62
CA ILE A 4 1.39 -11.25 23.43
C ILE A 4 1.04 -10.17 22.39
N ASN A 5 1.99 -9.85 21.50
CA ASN A 5 1.73 -9.01 20.36
C ASN A 5 0.71 -9.74 19.49
N ASN A 6 -0.56 -9.36 19.59
CA ASN A 6 -1.62 -9.79 18.68
C ASN A 6 -1.24 -9.38 17.26
N LEU A 7 -0.53 -10.27 16.55
CA LEU A 7 -0.15 -10.19 15.14
C LEU A 7 -1.37 -10.39 14.23
N THR A 8 -2.47 -9.69 14.49
CA THR A 8 -3.74 -9.84 13.74
C THR A 8 -4.33 -8.47 13.38
N LYS A 9 -3.53 -7.60 12.77
CA LYS A 9 -3.96 -6.52 11.88
C LYS A 9 -2.67 -6.00 11.23
N HIS A 10 -2.43 -6.36 9.97
CA HIS A 10 -1.23 -6.03 9.19
C HIS A 10 -0.53 -4.74 9.67
N ASP A 11 0.68 -4.88 10.24
CA ASP A 11 1.55 -3.77 10.66
C ASP A 11 1.98 -2.97 9.42
N PHE A 12 1.10 -2.07 8.98
CA PHE A 12 1.41 -1.10 7.95
C PHE A 12 2.18 0.06 8.55
N LYS A 13 3.23 0.50 7.86
CA LYS A 13 3.97 1.72 8.19
C LYS A 13 3.96 2.72 7.03
N VAL A 14 4.25 3.99 7.33
CA VAL A 14 4.50 5.00 6.30
C VAL A 14 5.73 4.57 5.48
N GLY A 15 5.62 4.68 4.16
CA GLY A 15 6.59 4.18 3.18
C GLY A 15 6.34 2.73 2.72
N ASP A 16 5.38 2.01 3.31
CA ASP A 16 5.04 0.67 2.81
C ASP A 16 4.35 0.76 1.44
N LEU A 17 4.79 -0.13 0.54
CA LEU A 17 4.16 -0.36 -0.74
C LEU A 17 3.01 -1.37 -0.58
N VAL A 18 1.82 -0.95 -0.97
CA VAL A 18 0.57 -1.68 -0.78
C VAL A 18 -0.25 -1.73 -2.06
N VAL A 19 -1.13 -2.71 -2.14
CA VAL A 19 -2.14 -2.85 -3.18
C VAL A 19 -3.52 -2.79 -2.57
N HIS A 20 -4.47 -2.21 -3.30
CA HIS A 20 -5.88 -2.19 -2.90
C HIS A 20 -6.68 -3.14 -3.81
N PRO A 21 -6.92 -4.40 -3.41
CA PRO A 21 -7.47 -5.45 -4.29
C PRO A 21 -8.84 -5.11 -4.89
N LYS A 22 -9.65 -4.30 -4.22
CA LYS A 22 -10.98 -3.89 -4.69
C LYS A 22 -10.99 -2.66 -5.60
N PHE A 23 -9.91 -1.88 -5.62
CA PHE A 23 -9.89 -0.60 -6.34
C PHE A 23 -9.11 -0.76 -7.64
N ASP A 24 -7.85 -1.16 -7.53
CA ASP A 24 -7.01 -1.48 -8.66
C ASP A 24 -5.85 -2.35 -8.16
N ASN A 25 -5.89 -3.64 -8.49
CA ASN A 25 -4.87 -4.59 -8.07
C ASN A 25 -3.59 -4.52 -8.92
N LYS A 26 -3.56 -3.66 -9.94
CA LYS A 26 -2.39 -3.47 -10.81
C LYS A 26 -1.55 -2.27 -10.40
N LYS A 27 -2.04 -1.45 -9.47
CA LYS A 27 -1.38 -0.25 -9.00
C LYS A 27 -0.75 -0.47 -7.64
N ILE A 28 0.49 -0.01 -7.52
CA ILE A 28 1.24 0.00 -6.27
C ILE A 28 1.08 1.38 -5.66
N TYR A 29 0.59 1.42 -4.43
CA TYR A 29 0.40 2.63 -3.67
C TYR A 29 1.43 2.69 -2.56
N GLU A 30 1.92 3.88 -2.24
CA GLU A 30 2.80 4.10 -1.08
C GLU A 30 2.00 4.71 0.06
N ILE A 31 2.07 4.14 1.27
CA ILE A 31 1.42 4.76 2.44
C ILE A 31 2.19 6.02 2.84
N ILE A 32 1.52 7.18 2.79
CA ILE A 32 2.12 8.46 3.21
C ILE A 32 1.63 8.92 4.58
N LYS A 33 0.50 8.39 5.07
CA LYS A 33 -0.05 8.73 6.38
C LYS A 33 -0.98 7.64 6.92
N ILE A 34 -0.95 7.43 8.23
CA ILE A 34 -1.84 6.51 8.94
C ILE A 34 -2.53 7.30 10.06
N LYS A 35 -3.87 7.26 10.11
CA LYS A 35 -4.68 7.89 11.16
C LYS A 35 -5.74 6.91 11.66
N GLY A 36 -5.41 6.16 12.72
CA GLY A 36 -6.25 5.06 13.19
C GLY A 36 -6.41 4.01 12.10
N ASP A 37 -7.65 3.74 11.69
CA ASP A 37 -7.97 2.79 10.61
C ASP A 37 -7.98 3.40 9.20
N LEU A 38 -7.65 4.69 9.07
CA LEU A 38 -7.59 5.40 7.79
C LEU A 38 -6.15 5.47 7.30
N PHE A 39 -5.90 4.88 6.13
CA PHE A 39 -4.61 4.89 5.44
C PHE A 39 -4.68 5.87 4.27
N THR A 40 -3.84 6.90 4.28
CA THR A 40 -3.64 7.75 3.12
C THR A 40 -2.45 7.24 2.34
N VAL A 41 -2.68 6.95 1.07
CA VAL A 41 -1.69 6.44 0.14
C VAL A 41 -1.48 7.41 -1.02
N PHE A 42 -0.32 7.34 -1.64
CA PHE A 42 0.08 8.16 -2.78
C PHE A 42 0.29 7.29 -4.01
N TYR A 43 -0.22 7.75 -5.15
CA TYR A 43 -0.06 7.12 -6.45
C TYR A 43 -0.26 8.15 -7.56
N ASP A 44 0.62 8.14 -8.58
CA ASP A 44 0.54 9.01 -9.76
C ASP A 44 0.27 10.49 -9.43
N ARG A 45 1.05 11.04 -8.48
CA ARG A 45 0.95 12.44 -8.00
C ARG A 45 -0.36 12.80 -7.28
N ASN A 46 -1.22 11.83 -7.04
CA ASN A 46 -2.46 12.00 -6.29
C ASN A 46 -2.42 11.21 -4.98
N SER A 47 -3.17 11.68 -3.98
CA SER A 47 -3.33 10.97 -2.71
C SER A 47 -4.77 10.49 -2.53
N HIS A 48 -4.94 9.28 -2.04
CA HIS A 48 -6.22 8.65 -1.77
C HIS A 48 -6.24 8.09 -0.35
N SER A 49 -7.40 8.11 0.31
CA SER A 49 -7.53 7.57 1.67
C SER A 49 -8.52 6.40 1.71
N PHE A 50 -8.10 5.28 2.32
CA PHE A 50 -8.86 4.03 2.39
C PHE A 50 -8.97 3.54 3.83
N ARG A 51 -10.06 2.83 4.14
CA ARG A 51 -10.24 2.15 5.43
C ARG A 51 -9.90 0.67 5.27
N SER A 52 -8.77 0.25 5.84
CA SER A 52 -8.30 -1.14 6.10
C SER A 52 -8.34 -2.23 5.00
N ASP A 53 -8.84 -1.99 3.79
CA ASP A 53 -8.84 -2.98 2.70
C ASP A 53 -7.49 -3.03 1.93
N LEU A 54 -6.36 -2.77 2.61
CA LEU A 54 -5.03 -2.77 2.00
C LEU A 54 -4.30 -4.10 2.26
N ARG A 55 -3.42 -4.48 1.33
CA ARG A 55 -2.47 -5.60 1.47
C ARG A 55 -1.09 -5.11 1.09
N HIS A 56 -0.03 -5.61 1.76
CA HIS A 56 1.33 -5.41 1.29
C HIS A 56 1.49 -5.89 -0.17
N ALA A 57 2.18 -5.09 -0.96
CA ALA A 57 2.53 -5.45 -2.33
C ALA A 57 3.59 -6.55 -2.32
N THR A 58 3.44 -7.55 -3.19
CA THR A 58 4.47 -8.57 -3.36
C THR A 58 5.65 -8.00 -4.18
N PRO A 59 6.87 -8.56 -4.05
CA PRO A 59 8.01 -8.12 -4.86
C PRO A 59 7.74 -8.16 -6.37
N SER A 60 6.97 -9.15 -6.83
CA SER A 60 6.56 -9.26 -8.24
C SER A 60 5.62 -8.14 -8.67
N GLU A 61 4.66 -7.76 -7.82
CA GLU A 61 3.75 -6.63 -8.09
C GLU A 61 4.50 -5.30 -8.08
N ILE A 62 5.45 -5.10 -7.16
CA ILE A 62 6.31 -3.91 -7.12
C ILE A 62 7.11 -3.81 -8.42
N LYS A 63 7.74 -4.91 -8.85
CA LYS A 63 8.50 -4.97 -10.10
C LYS A 63 7.61 -4.70 -11.32
N ALA A 64 6.38 -5.21 -11.34
CA ALA A 64 5.42 -4.96 -12.42
C ALA A 64 4.93 -3.51 -12.45
N GLY A 65 4.65 -2.92 -11.29
CA GLY A 65 4.25 -1.52 -11.14
C GLY A 65 5.32 -0.56 -11.66
N HIS A 66 6.58 -0.77 -11.28
CA HIS A 66 7.70 0.03 -11.79
C HIS A 66 7.88 -0.10 -13.31
N ARG A 67 7.62 -1.29 -13.87
CA ARG A 67 7.71 -1.49 -15.32
C ARG A 67 6.63 -0.70 -16.06
N LEU A 68 5.39 -0.70 -15.56
CA LEU A 68 4.29 0.06 -16.14
C LEU A 68 4.50 1.58 -16.05
N GLU A 69 5.11 2.08 -14.97
CA GLU A 69 5.47 3.50 -14.87
C GLU A 69 6.56 3.89 -15.87
N ALA A 70 7.57 3.02 -16.08
CA ALA A 70 8.60 3.24 -17.08
C ALA A 70 8.05 3.23 -18.51
N GLU A 71 7.10 2.33 -18.82
CA GLU A 71 6.45 2.25 -20.15
C GLU A 71 5.52 3.45 -20.42
N ARG A 72 4.99 4.11 -19.39
CA ARG A 72 4.12 5.30 -19.54
C ARG A 72 4.90 6.61 -19.72
N HIS A 73 6.18 6.63 -19.35
CA HIS A 73 7.07 7.79 -19.47
C HIS A 73 8.11 7.65 -20.60
N GLY A 74 8.02 6.57 -21.41
CA GLY A 74 8.85 6.31 -22.59
C GLY A 74 8.22 6.81 -23.88
#